data_AF-A0A1Q7C2F7-F1
#
_entry.id   AF-A0A1Q7C2F7-F1
#
_cell.length_a   1.000
_cell.length_b   1.000
_cell.length_c   1.000
_cell.angle_alpha   90.00
_cell.angle_beta   90.00
_cell.angle_gamma   90.00
#
_symmetry.space_group_name_H-M   'P 1'
#
loop_
_entity.id
_entity.type
_entity.pdbx_description
1 polymer ?
#
loop_
_entity_poly.entity_id
_entity_poly.type
_entity_poly.pdbx_seq_one_letter_code
_entity_poly.pdbx_strand_id
1 'polypeptide(L)'
;MYPHSEVPATGPWTYGGHVFGLEPLILPSPGEPLTDSPGAELTLWPAPAPQGIDVLDADAERIAWFRWITGHQVSFVLWRLLDAEVTAVVGGALPDLNDIESLPVGAWERYVDGYSAMLLYAGSCSRGMYHRLIRPSMRLQHPSFSGSWAPDYARVRRLFHDTRVLRQDGTAARLAVAVEAIHRVHLRVAERLVPEGPSLLRESPVKRQDWGDTAFLYDNYFLTRRRSVERRQAVGQLLRRLGAISDDLAVHGLYPADTGRAEAADPVVRSIENRVAELARGLIEAMSADATFTYTA
;
A
#
# COMPACT_ATOMS: atom_id res chain seq x y z
N MET A 1 -28.56 16.27 -12.19
CA MET A 1 -27.22 16.65 -12.68
C MET A 1 -26.55 17.38 -11.53
N TYR A 2 -25.70 16.71 -10.75
CA TYR A 2 -25.04 17.32 -9.59
C TYR A 2 -23.75 18.02 -10.05
N PRO A 3 -23.51 19.30 -9.69
CA PRO A 3 -22.28 19.99 -9.99
C PRO A 3 -21.26 19.66 -8.89
N HIS A 4 -20.51 18.58 -9.07
CA HIS A 4 -19.31 18.31 -8.27
C HIS A 4 -18.15 18.01 -9.22
N SER A 5 -17.73 19.02 -10.00
CA SER A 5 -16.64 18.88 -10.97
C SER A 5 -15.57 19.94 -10.88
N GLU A 6 -15.60 20.83 -9.88
CA GLU A 6 -14.56 21.84 -9.73
C GLU A 6 -13.76 21.60 -8.45
N VAL A 7 -12.63 20.94 -8.66
CA VAL A 7 -11.49 20.98 -7.73
C VAL A 7 -10.95 22.40 -7.77
N PRO A 8 -10.61 23.03 -6.63
CA PRO A 8 -9.95 24.32 -6.65
C PRO A 8 -8.65 24.22 -7.46
N ALA A 9 -8.58 24.92 -8.59
CA ALA A 9 -7.44 24.87 -9.50
C ALA A 9 -6.21 25.62 -8.96
N THR A 10 -6.36 26.44 -7.93
CA THR A 10 -5.32 27.35 -7.44
C THR A 10 -5.46 27.62 -5.94
N GLY A 11 -4.56 27.06 -5.14
CA GLY A 11 -4.36 27.33 -3.71
C GLY A 11 -3.13 26.54 -3.19
N PRO A 12 -2.45 27.00 -2.13
CA PRO A 12 -1.33 26.24 -1.55
C PRO A 12 -1.82 24.91 -0.99
N TRP A 13 -1.15 23.82 -1.36
CA TRP A 13 -1.51 22.46 -0.95
C TRP A 13 -1.02 22.19 0.48
N THR A 14 -1.92 21.81 1.39
CA THR A 14 -1.63 21.62 2.82
C THR A 14 -1.58 20.15 3.20
N TYR A 15 -0.50 19.68 3.82
CA TYR A 15 -0.33 18.29 4.27
C TYR A 15 -1.59 17.73 4.99
N GLY A 16 -2.04 16.52 4.63
CA GLY A 16 -3.25 15.88 5.20
C GLY A 16 -4.61 16.35 4.66
N GLY A 17 -4.66 17.25 3.67
CA GLY A 17 -5.88 17.68 2.94
C GLY A 17 -5.97 17.15 1.50
N HIS A 18 -6.45 17.97 0.54
CA HIS A 18 -6.16 17.75 -0.88
C HIS A 18 -4.64 17.87 -1.04
N VAL A 19 -3.93 16.73 -1.14
CA VAL A 19 -2.45 16.67 -1.17
C VAL A 19 -2.02 15.63 -2.20
N PHE A 20 -0.92 15.95 -2.88
CA PHE A 20 -0.09 15.00 -3.60
C PHE A 20 0.06 13.68 -2.81
N GLY A 21 -0.38 12.55 -3.38
CA GLY A 21 -0.35 11.24 -2.70
C GLY A 21 -1.62 10.85 -1.93
N LEU A 22 -2.60 11.75 -1.75
CA LEU A 22 -3.95 11.47 -1.20
C LEU A 22 -5.06 11.57 -2.25
N GLU A 23 -4.70 11.75 -3.51
CA GLU A 23 -5.67 11.66 -4.60
C GLU A 23 -6.37 10.29 -4.61
N PRO A 24 -7.62 10.19 -5.10
CA PRO A 24 -8.31 8.91 -5.17
C PRO A 24 -7.48 7.90 -5.97
N LEU A 25 -7.22 6.75 -5.36
CA LEU A 25 -6.53 5.66 -6.05
C LEU A 25 -7.50 5.01 -7.04
N ILE A 26 -7.12 4.93 -8.31
CA ILE A 26 -7.92 4.27 -9.33
C ILE A 26 -7.32 2.90 -9.64
N LEU A 27 -8.10 1.85 -9.40
CA LEU A 27 -7.75 0.46 -9.70
C LEU A 27 -8.89 -0.24 -10.44
N PRO A 28 -8.61 -1.30 -11.21
CA PRO A 28 -9.67 -2.14 -11.76
C PRO A 28 -10.39 -2.91 -10.65
N SER A 29 -11.56 -3.48 -10.97
CA SER A 29 -12.24 -4.37 -10.05
C SER A 29 -11.35 -5.59 -9.75
N PRO A 30 -11.42 -6.17 -8.55
CA PRO A 30 -10.71 -7.42 -8.25
C PRO A 30 -11.14 -8.49 -9.25
N GLY A 31 -10.20 -9.09 -9.96
CA GLY A 31 -10.55 -9.99 -11.08
C GLY A 31 -10.05 -9.47 -12.41
N GLU A 32 -10.31 -8.19 -12.65
CA GLU A 32 -10.09 -7.55 -13.95
C GLU A 32 -8.60 -7.25 -14.16
N PRO A 33 -8.09 -7.41 -15.39
CA PRO A 33 -6.70 -7.13 -15.70
C PRO A 33 -6.41 -5.62 -15.68
N LEU A 34 -5.14 -5.26 -15.45
CA LEU A 34 -4.62 -3.96 -15.89
C LEU A 34 -4.50 -4.01 -17.41
N THR A 35 -5.01 -3.00 -18.11
CA THR A 35 -4.98 -3.00 -19.59
C THR A 35 -3.67 -2.44 -20.13
N ASP A 36 -3.24 -2.92 -21.30
CA ASP A 36 -2.03 -2.44 -22.00
C ASP A 36 -2.37 -1.52 -23.20
N SER A 37 -3.62 -1.09 -23.34
CA SER A 37 -4.06 -0.33 -24.51
C SER A 37 -3.33 1.02 -24.62
N PRO A 38 -2.86 1.41 -25.82
CA PRO A 38 -2.12 2.67 -26.04
C PRO A 38 -3.01 3.93 -26.05
N GLY A 39 -4.30 3.82 -25.68
CA GLY A 39 -5.35 4.67 -26.23
C GLY A 39 -5.76 5.91 -25.43
N ALA A 40 -5.53 5.98 -24.11
CA ALA A 40 -5.93 7.14 -23.33
C ALA A 40 -4.72 7.92 -22.83
N GLU A 41 -4.59 9.20 -23.24
CA GLU A 41 -3.70 10.15 -22.59
C GLU A 41 -3.86 10.01 -21.06
N LEU A 42 -2.76 10.01 -20.30
CA LEU A 42 -2.80 9.96 -18.84
C LEU A 42 -3.53 11.21 -18.33
N THR A 43 -4.86 11.17 -18.31
CA THR A 43 -5.70 11.97 -17.43
C THR A 43 -5.61 11.35 -16.04
N LEU A 44 -4.37 11.23 -15.56
CA LEU A 44 -4.16 11.34 -14.12
C LEU A 44 -4.78 12.67 -13.76
N TRP A 45 -5.56 12.66 -12.68
CA TRP A 45 -6.04 13.89 -12.06
C TRP A 45 -4.90 14.92 -12.12
N PRO A 46 -5.13 16.13 -12.67
CA PRO A 46 -4.05 17.05 -12.99
C PRO A 46 -3.13 17.13 -11.79
N ALA A 47 -1.93 16.57 -11.95
CA ALA A 47 -0.94 16.59 -10.89
C ALA A 47 -0.51 18.06 -10.81
N PRO A 48 -0.77 18.76 -9.71
CA PRO A 48 -0.19 20.07 -9.54
C PRO A 48 1.33 19.91 -9.62
N ALA A 49 2.01 20.89 -10.22
CA ALA A 49 3.47 20.93 -10.19
C ALA A 49 3.95 20.81 -8.74
N PRO A 50 5.06 20.10 -8.47
CA PRO A 50 5.67 20.03 -7.14
C PRO A 50 6.27 21.41 -6.78
N GLN A 51 5.41 22.37 -6.45
CA GLN A 51 5.83 23.67 -5.95
C GLN A 51 5.26 23.84 -4.53
N GLY A 52 6.17 23.82 -3.55
CA GLY A 52 5.88 24.26 -2.19
C GLY A 52 4.93 23.39 -1.40
N ILE A 53 5.07 22.05 -1.47
CA ILE A 53 4.45 21.22 -0.44
C ILE A 53 5.16 21.57 0.87
N ASP A 54 4.46 22.24 1.77
CA ASP A 54 4.95 22.54 3.11
C ASP A 54 4.87 21.27 3.97
N VAL A 55 5.65 20.25 3.57
CA VAL A 55 5.82 18.98 4.30
C VAL A 55 6.35 19.28 5.71
N LEU A 56 7.04 20.42 5.87
CA LEU A 56 7.69 20.86 7.10
C LEU A 56 6.70 21.27 8.20
N ASP A 57 5.52 21.82 7.85
CA ASP A 57 4.58 22.43 8.80
C ASP A 57 3.35 21.54 9.11
N ALA A 58 3.40 20.26 8.76
CA ALA A 58 2.34 19.31 9.05
C ALA A 58 2.28 18.91 10.54
N ASP A 59 1.10 18.99 11.15
CA ASP A 59 0.90 18.42 12.49
C ASP A 59 0.95 16.88 12.48
N ALA A 60 1.19 16.29 13.65
CA ALA A 60 1.36 14.84 13.81
C ALA A 60 0.09 14.04 13.45
N GLU A 61 -1.11 14.61 13.58
CA GLU A 61 -2.37 13.93 13.21
C GLU A 61 -2.48 13.80 11.70
N ARG A 62 -2.19 14.88 10.99
CA ARG A 62 -2.15 14.89 9.53
C ARG A 62 -1.08 13.94 9.01
N ILE A 63 0.11 13.91 9.62
CA ILE A 63 1.19 12.93 9.30
C ILE A 63 0.69 11.51 9.46
N ALA A 64 0.11 11.18 10.61
CA ALA A 64 -0.41 9.84 10.83
C ALA A 64 -1.51 9.45 9.83
N TRP A 65 -2.42 10.39 9.50
CA TRP A 65 -3.47 10.16 8.52
C TRP A 65 -2.91 9.94 7.10
N PHE A 66 -1.99 10.81 6.65
CA PHE A 66 -1.33 10.69 5.36
C PHE A 66 -0.65 9.32 5.21
N ARG A 67 0.20 8.96 6.18
CA ARG A 67 0.90 7.68 6.18
C ARG A 67 -0.06 6.50 6.16
N TRP A 68 -1.13 6.59 6.95
CA TRP A 68 -2.16 5.55 7.00
C TRP A 68 -2.82 5.35 5.63
N ILE A 69 -3.30 6.41 4.99
CA ILE A 69 -4.00 6.29 3.70
C ILE A 69 -3.02 5.92 2.57
N THR A 70 -1.95 6.70 2.39
CA THR A 70 -1.03 6.55 1.26
C THR A 70 -0.25 5.23 1.32
N GLY A 71 0.18 4.79 2.51
CA GLY A 71 0.86 3.49 2.65
C GLY A 71 -0.02 2.29 2.30
N HIS A 72 -1.31 2.35 2.65
CA HIS A 72 -2.27 1.31 2.24
C HIS A 72 -2.55 1.38 0.74
N GLN A 73 -2.75 2.58 0.17
CA GLN A 73 -2.94 2.73 -1.27
C GLN A 73 -1.76 2.17 -2.09
N VAL A 74 -0.51 2.45 -1.67
CA VAL A 74 0.68 1.83 -2.30
C VAL A 74 0.61 0.31 -2.19
N SER A 75 0.27 -0.23 -1.01
CA SER A 75 0.11 -1.68 -0.82
C SER A 75 -0.89 -2.28 -1.82
N PHE A 76 -2.00 -1.59 -2.09
CA PHE A 76 -3.03 -2.08 -3.03
C PHE A 76 -2.49 -2.14 -4.46
N VAL A 77 -1.75 -1.11 -4.89
CA VAL A 77 -1.12 -1.11 -6.21
C VAL A 77 -0.07 -2.22 -6.33
N LEU A 78 0.76 -2.42 -5.29
CA LEU A 78 1.74 -3.50 -5.26
C LEU A 78 1.08 -4.88 -5.38
N TRP A 79 -0.04 -5.11 -4.68
CA TRP A 79 -0.80 -6.36 -4.81
C TRP A 79 -1.39 -6.54 -6.21
N ARG A 80 -1.88 -5.46 -6.83
CA ARG A 80 -2.41 -5.50 -8.20
C ARG A 80 -1.33 -5.80 -9.23
N LEU A 81 -0.15 -5.19 -9.10
CA LEU A 81 0.99 -5.48 -9.96
C LEU A 81 1.47 -6.92 -9.77
N LEU A 82 1.60 -7.38 -8.53
CA LEU A 82 1.95 -8.76 -8.22
C LEU A 82 0.93 -9.77 -8.78
N ASP A 83 -0.37 -9.52 -8.62
CA ASP A 83 -1.42 -10.36 -9.20
C ASP A 83 -1.37 -10.38 -10.73
N ALA A 84 -1.08 -9.25 -11.37
CA ALA A 84 -0.92 -9.18 -12.82
C ALA A 84 0.28 -10.01 -13.31
N GLU A 85 1.44 -9.90 -12.65
CA GLU A 85 2.62 -10.72 -12.99
C GLU A 85 2.36 -12.21 -12.77
N VAL A 86 1.77 -12.59 -11.63
CA VAL A 86 1.41 -13.99 -11.35
C VAL A 86 0.40 -14.52 -12.38
N THR A 87 -0.60 -13.72 -12.74
CA THR A 87 -1.61 -14.10 -13.74
C THR A 87 -0.99 -14.23 -15.13
N ALA A 88 -0.10 -13.33 -15.54
CA ALA A 88 0.54 -13.35 -16.84
C ALA A 88 1.42 -14.59 -17.03
N VAL A 89 2.12 -15.01 -15.98
CA VAL A 89 3.02 -16.15 -16.06
C VAL A 89 2.29 -17.49 -15.95
N VAL A 90 1.14 -17.52 -15.26
CA VAL A 90 0.45 -18.78 -14.90
C VAL A 90 -0.96 -18.91 -15.48
N GLY A 91 -1.38 -17.97 -16.33
CA GLY A 91 -2.69 -18.02 -16.98
C GLY A 91 -3.89 -17.95 -16.01
N GLY A 92 -3.70 -17.37 -14.83
CA GLY A 92 -4.76 -17.19 -13.82
C GLY A 92 -5.00 -18.37 -12.89
N ALA A 93 -4.30 -19.50 -13.06
CA ALA A 93 -4.13 -20.51 -12.01
C ALA A 93 -2.94 -20.15 -11.11
N LEU A 94 -2.85 -20.71 -9.90
CA LEU A 94 -1.61 -20.61 -9.11
C LEU A 94 -0.53 -21.46 -9.78
N PRO A 95 0.76 -21.03 -9.74
CA PRO A 95 1.82 -21.76 -10.42
C PRO A 95 1.89 -23.18 -9.89
N ASP A 96 2.07 -24.15 -10.80
CA ASP A 96 2.79 -25.34 -10.41
C ASP A 96 4.22 -24.88 -10.16
N LEU A 97 4.50 -24.65 -8.88
CA LEU A 97 5.75 -24.09 -8.38
C LEU A 97 6.96 -25.05 -8.58
N ASN A 98 6.78 -26.16 -9.29
CA ASN A 98 7.86 -27.00 -9.77
C ASN A 98 8.59 -26.44 -11.02
N ASP A 99 8.09 -25.36 -11.64
CA ASP A 99 8.68 -24.73 -12.83
C ASP A 99 9.09 -23.25 -12.57
N ILE A 100 9.74 -23.01 -11.41
CA ILE A 100 10.06 -21.68 -10.88
C ILE A 100 11.17 -20.95 -11.65
N GLU A 101 12.06 -21.67 -12.36
CA GLU A 101 13.26 -21.08 -12.98
C GLU A 101 12.96 -20.01 -14.05
N SER A 102 11.76 -20.04 -14.65
CA SER A 102 11.31 -19.05 -15.64
C SER A 102 10.52 -17.88 -15.04
N LEU A 103 10.23 -17.89 -13.74
CA LEU A 103 9.40 -16.88 -13.08
C LEU A 103 10.20 -15.59 -12.80
N PRO A 104 9.57 -14.41 -12.89
CA PRO A 104 10.19 -13.13 -12.55
C PRO A 104 10.29 -12.93 -11.02
N VAL A 105 10.90 -13.89 -10.31
CA VAL A 105 10.97 -13.94 -8.84
C VAL A 105 11.54 -12.65 -8.23
N GLY A 106 12.52 -12.03 -8.91
CA GLY A 106 13.09 -10.76 -8.46
C GLY A 106 12.11 -9.58 -8.46
N ALA A 107 11.13 -9.55 -9.38
CA ALA A 107 10.09 -8.54 -9.38
C ALA A 107 9.08 -8.79 -8.24
N TRP A 108 8.73 -10.06 -8.00
CA TRP A 108 7.83 -10.43 -6.92
C TRP A 108 8.43 -10.13 -5.54
N GLU A 109 9.71 -10.44 -5.34
CA GLU A 109 10.45 -10.08 -4.13
C GLU A 109 10.39 -8.57 -3.86
N ARG A 110 10.62 -7.74 -4.88
CA ARG A 110 10.53 -6.27 -4.74
C ARG A 110 9.14 -5.81 -4.30
N TYR A 111 8.06 -6.39 -4.85
CA TYR A 111 6.71 -6.04 -4.43
C TYR A 111 6.41 -6.47 -2.98
N VAL A 112 6.92 -7.62 -2.57
CA VAL A 112 6.77 -8.18 -1.22
C VAL A 112 7.55 -7.37 -0.19
N ASP A 113 8.80 -6.99 -0.49
CA ASP A 113 9.62 -6.11 0.34
C ASP A 113 9.00 -4.70 0.41
N GLY A 114 8.54 -4.18 -0.72
CA GLY A 114 7.79 -2.93 -0.81
C GLY A 114 6.56 -2.92 0.08
N TYR A 115 5.77 -4.00 0.06
CA TYR A 115 4.61 -4.14 0.92
C TYR A 115 4.99 -4.20 2.42
N SER A 116 6.07 -4.90 2.77
CA SER A 116 6.60 -4.88 4.15
C SER A 116 6.97 -3.46 4.60
N ALA A 117 7.63 -2.70 3.73
CA ALA A 117 7.96 -1.30 4.01
C ALA A 117 6.71 -0.44 4.19
N MET A 118 5.67 -0.65 3.38
CA MET A 118 4.41 0.09 3.48
C MET A 118 3.60 -0.24 4.73
N LEU A 119 3.65 -1.47 5.23
CA LEU A 119 3.05 -1.82 6.53
C LEU A 119 3.72 -1.06 7.67
N LEU A 120 5.05 -0.97 7.67
CA LEU A 120 5.79 -0.19 8.68
C LEU A 120 5.50 1.31 8.55
N TYR A 121 5.52 1.82 7.31
CA TYR A 121 5.23 3.22 7.02
C TYR A 121 3.83 3.63 7.48
N ALA A 122 2.80 2.91 7.04
CA ALA A 122 1.41 3.17 7.44
C ALA A 122 1.20 2.96 8.95
N GLY A 123 1.87 1.97 9.52
CA GLY A 123 1.82 1.69 10.94
C GLY A 123 2.52 2.74 11.80
N SER A 124 3.47 3.52 11.28
CA SER A 124 4.50 4.25 12.05
C SER A 124 4.03 5.23 13.14
N CYS A 125 2.75 5.64 13.14
CA CYS A 125 2.18 6.51 14.16
C CYS A 125 2.31 5.92 15.60
N SER A 126 2.24 6.78 16.62
CA SER A 126 2.25 6.31 18.02
C SER A 126 0.98 5.52 18.35
N ARG A 127 1.05 4.66 19.38
CA ARG A 127 -0.15 3.96 19.89
C ARG A 127 -1.26 4.94 20.27
N GLY A 128 -0.91 6.05 20.93
CA GLY A 128 -1.87 7.09 21.30
C GLY A 128 -2.56 7.69 20.08
N MET A 129 -1.81 7.98 19.01
CA MET A 129 -2.35 8.47 17.74
C MET A 129 -3.29 7.46 17.10
N TYR A 130 -2.88 6.19 17.02
CA TYR A 130 -3.71 5.12 16.47
C TYR A 130 -5.05 4.99 17.22
N HIS A 131 -5.03 5.02 18.54
CA HIS A 131 -6.26 4.86 19.34
C HIS A 131 -7.16 6.10 19.35
N ARG A 132 -6.62 7.31 19.14
CA ARG A 132 -7.41 8.57 19.13
C ARG A 132 -7.94 8.95 17.76
N LEU A 133 -7.21 8.65 16.69
CA LEU A 133 -7.54 9.08 15.32
C LEU A 133 -7.92 7.90 14.43
N ILE A 134 -6.96 7.01 14.17
CA ILE A 134 -7.06 5.96 13.13
C ILE A 134 -8.09 4.88 13.47
N ARG A 135 -8.06 4.35 14.70
CA ARG A 135 -8.97 3.27 15.10
C ARG A 135 -10.42 3.77 15.21
N PRO A 136 -10.70 4.95 15.79
CA PRO A 136 -12.04 5.53 15.76
C PRO A 136 -12.56 5.80 14.34
N SER A 137 -11.74 6.33 13.42
CA SER A 137 -12.18 6.56 12.04
C SER A 137 -12.58 5.27 11.31
N MET A 138 -11.84 4.17 11.52
CA MET A 138 -12.23 2.85 11.01
C MET A 138 -13.54 2.33 11.63
N ARG A 139 -13.71 2.49 12.95
CA ARG A 139 -14.95 2.09 13.64
C ARG A 139 -16.18 2.87 13.19
N LEU A 140 -16.02 4.15 12.81
CA LEU A 140 -17.09 4.96 12.25
C LEU A 140 -17.60 4.41 10.93
N GLN A 141 -16.75 3.77 10.12
CA GLN A 141 -17.19 3.07 8.91
C GLN A 141 -17.92 1.78 9.26
N HIS A 142 -17.32 0.95 10.13
CA HIS A 142 -17.96 -0.28 10.59
C HIS A 142 -17.30 -0.81 11.88
N PRO A 143 -18.06 -1.35 12.86
CA PRO A 143 -17.51 -1.90 14.09
C PRO A 143 -16.47 -3.01 13.90
N SER A 144 -16.64 -3.83 12.86
CA SER A 144 -15.73 -4.92 12.46
C SER A 144 -14.63 -4.55 11.47
N PHE A 145 -14.40 -3.26 11.16
CA PHE A 145 -13.51 -2.85 10.07
C PHE A 145 -12.15 -3.55 10.14
N SER A 146 -11.73 -4.17 9.04
CA SER A 146 -10.58 -5.07 9.02
C SER A 146 -9.80 -4.97 7.71
N GLY A 147 -8.47 -5.08 7.80
CA GLY A 147 -7.60 -5.24 6.64
C GLY A 147 -7.94 -6.47 5.78
N SER A 148 -8.61 -7.47 6.35
CA SER A 148 -9.07 -8.65 5.61
C SER A 148 -10.18 -8.36 4.58
N TRP A 149 -10.77 -7.16 4.62
CA TRP A 149 -11.78 -6.72 3.64
C TRP A 149 -11.17 -6.16 2.36
N ALA A 150 -9.84 -5.97 2.34
CA ALA A 150 -9.11 -5.54 1.16
C ALA A 150 -9.38 -6.48 -0.03
N PRO A 151 -10.06 -6.00 -1.09
CA PRO A 151 -10.49 -6.89 -2.16
C PRO A 151 -9.32 -7.48 -2.96
N ASP A 152 -8.25 -6.70 -3.12
CA ASP A 152 -7.06 -7.10 -3.86
C ASP A 152 -6.15 -8.05 -3.06
N TYR A 153 -6.19 -7.97 -1.72
CA TYR A 153 -5.36 -8.82 -0.87
C TYR A 153 -5.73 -10.30 -1.00
N ALA A 154 -7.02 -10.62 -1.18
CA ALA A 154 -7.49 -12.01 -1.30
C ALA A 154 -6.79 -12.79 -2.41
N ARG A 155 -6.42 -12.12 -3.51
CA ARG A 155 -5.75 -12.74 -4.66
C ARG A 155 -4.29 -13.07 -4.39
N VAL A 156 -3.57 -12.18 -3.74
CA VAL A 156 -2.14 -12.37 -3.40
C VAL A 156 -1.93 -13.13 -2.08
N ARG A 157 -2.95 -13.21 -1.23
CA ARG A 157 -2.89 -13.90 0.07
C ARG A 157 -2.47 -15.36 -0.06
N ARG A 158 -2.89 -16.05 -1.13
CA ARG A 158 -2.51 -17.45 -1.34
C ARG A 158 -1.00 -17.61 -1.55
N LEU A 159 -0.38 -16.72 -2.34
CA LEU A 159 1.07 -16.65 -2.50
C LEU A 159 1.76 -16.44 -1.14
N PHE A 160 1.17 -15.62 -0.28
CA PHE A 160 1.74 -15.34 1.04
C PHE A 160 1.55 -16.47 2.07
N HIS A 161 0.55 -17.34 1.87
CA HIS A 161 0.22 -18.41 2.81
C HIS A 161 0.92 -19.73 2.46
N ASP A 162 1.15 -20.01 1.18
CA ASP A 162 1.74 -21.28 0.73
C ASP A 162 3.25 -21.18 0.45
N THR A 163 3.99 -20.66 1.42
CA THR A 163 5.45 -20.52 1.30
C THR A 163 6.20 -21.85 1.35
N ARG A 164 5.54 -22.95 1.77
CA ARG A 164 6.18 -24.26 1.88
C ARG A 164 6.68 -24.75 0.53
N VAL A 165 5.91 -24.48 -0.52
CA VAL A 165 6.27 -24.87 -1.88
C VAL A 165 7.40 -23.98 -2.41
N LEU A 166 7.44 -22.69 -2.05
CA LEU A 166 8.55 -21.78 -2.39
C LEU A 166 9.89 -22.13 -1.71
N ARG A 167 9.88 -22.94 -0.64
CA ARG A 167 11.09 -23.31 0.13
C ARG A 167 11.77 -24.59 -0.36
N GLN A 168 11.09 -25.38 -1.18
CA GLN A 168 11.62 -26.64 -1.71
C GLN A 168 12.57 -26.41 -2.88
N ASP A 169 12.42 -25.28 -3.58
CA ASP A 169 13.25 -24.86 -4.69
C ASP A 169 14.13 -23.67 -4.27
N GLY A 170 15.45 -23.81 -4.38
CA GLY A 170 16.41 -22.78 -3.99
C GLY A 170 16.21 -21.45 -4.73
N THR A 171 15.55 -21.48 -5.89
CA THR A 171 15.30 -20.32 -6.74
C THR A 171 14.28 -19.34 -6.13
N ALA A 172 13.32 -19.83 -5.33
CA ALA A 172 12.33 -19.00 -4.65
C ALA A 172 12.62 -18.78 -3.15
N ALA A 173 13.78 -19.20 -2.66
CA ALA A 173 14.16 -19.05 -1.26
C ALA A 173 14.12 -17.59 -0.77
N ARG A 174 14.54 -16.63 -1.61
CA ARG A 174 14.48 -15.20 -1.29
C ARG A 174 13.05 -14.69 -1.15
N LEU A 175 12.16 -15.07 -2.07
CA LEU A 175 10.74 -14.74 -1.99
C LEU A 175 10.10 -15.35 -0.73
N ALA A 176 10.43 -16.59 -0.37
CA ALA A 176 9.95 -17.20 0.85
C ALA A 176 10.42 -16.45 2.12
N VAL A 177 11.66 -15.96 2.13
CA VAL A 177 12.18 -15.09 3.21
C VAL A 177 11.42 -13.77 3.26
N ALA A 178 11.18 -13.13 2.12
CA ALA A 178 10.47 -11.86 2.04
C ALA A 178 8.99 -12.01 2.50
N VAL A 179 8.31 -13.10 2.14
CA VAL A 179 6.93 -13.38 2.59
C VAL A 179 6.87 -13.62 4.10
N GLU A 180 7.82 -14.37 4.66
CA GLU A 180 7.93 -14.55 6.11
C GLU A 180 8.18 -13.20 6.82
N ALA A 181 8.97 -12.32 6.22
CA ALA A 181 9.23 -10.99 6.75
C ALA A 181 7.95 -10.12 6.81
N ILE A 182 7.07 -10.18 5.81
CA ILE A 182 5.75 -9.52 5.85
C ILE A 182 4.98 -9.96 7.10
N HIS A 183 4.93 -11.27 7.39
CA HIS A 183 4.16 -11.78 8.51
C HIS A 183 4.67 -11.21 9.84
N ARG A 184 5.99 -11.19 10.04
CA ARG A 184 6.65 -10.62 11.21
C ARG A 184 6.41 -9.13 11.35
N VAL A 185 6.50 -8.39 10.23
CA VAL A 185 6.18 -6.95 10.19
C VAL A 185 4.73 -6.72 10.60
N HIS A 186 3.78 -7.46 10.04
CA HIS A 186 2.36 -7.31 10.35
C HIS A 186 2.08 -7.60 11.83
N LEU A 187 2.63 -8.70 12.36
CA LEU A 187 2.52 -9.02 13.79
C LEU A 187 3.11 -7.92 14.65
N ARG A 188 4.29 -7.40 14.29
CA ARG A 188 4.95 -6.33 15.04
C ARG A 188 4.13 -5.03 15.05
N VAL A 189 3.57 -4.64 13.91
CA VAL A 189 2.68 -3.47 13.83
C VAL A 189 1.45 -3.69 14.72
N ALA A 190 0.85 -4.88 14.69
CA ALA A 190 -0.30 -5.22 15.52
C ALA A 190 0.05 -5.19 17.02
N GLU A 191 1.16 -5.78 17.44
CA GLU A 191 1.64 -5.75 18.82
C GLU A 191 1.88 -4.33 19.33
N ARG A 192 2.46 -3.45 18.49
CA ARG A 192 2.76 -2.08 18.89
C ARG A 192 1.49 -1.23 19.01
N LEU A 193 0.57 -1.37 18.07
CA LEU A 193 -0.64 -0.54 18.03
C LEU A 193 -1.78 -1.09 18.89
N VAL A 194 -1.85 -2.41 19.09
CA VAL A 194 -2.95 -3.11 19.76
C VAL A 194 -2.45 -4.30 20.63
N PRO A 195 -1.54 -4.10 21.61
CA PRO A 195 -0.88 -5.19 22.35
C PRO A 195 -1.82 -6.08 23.17
N GLU A 196 -2.92 -5.52 23.69
CA GLU A 196 -3.86 -6.22 24.60
C GLU A 196 -5.29 -6.27 24.05
N GLY A 197 -5.51 -5.85 22.80
CA GLY A 197 -6.85 -5.68 22.23
C GLY A 197 -7.16 -6.73 21.16
N PRO A 198 -8.38 -7.31 21.13
CA PRO A 198 -8.81 -8.07 19.97
C PRO A 198 -8.88 -7.14 18.74
N SER A 199 -8.67 -7.69 17.54
CA SER A 199 -8.95 -6.95 16.31
C SER A 199 -10.40 -6.46 16.31
N LEU A 200 -10.70 -5.36 15.61
CA LEU A 200 -12.07 -4.86 15.46
C LEU A 200 -13.04 -5.96 14.99
N LEU A 201 -12.57 -6.82 14.09
CA LEU A 201 -13.30 -8.01 13.63
C LEU A 201 -13.68 -8.96 14.78
N ARG A 202 -12.77 -9.19 15.74
CA ARG A 202 -13.01 -10.05 16.91
C ARG A 202 -13.85 -9.38 18.00
N GLU A 203 -13.79 -8.06 18.10
CA GLU A 203 -14.59 -7.27 19.06
C GLU A 203 -16.05 -7.11 18.62
N SER A 204 -16.34 -7.23 17.33
CA SER A 204 -17.66 -6.92 16.82
C SER A 204 -18.69 -8.03 17.06
N PRO A 205 -19.93 -7.68 17.46
CA PRO A 205 -21.04 -8.63 17.57
C PRO A 205 -21.57 -9.12 16.20
N VAL A 206 -21.15 -8.50 15.09
CA VAL A 206 -21.62 -8.83 13.73
C VAL A 206 -20.86 -10.04 13.18
N LYS A 207 -21.52 -11.21 13.20
CA LYS A 207 -20.92 -12.51 12.81
C LYS A 207 -21.05 -12.89 11.32
N ARG A 208 -21.91 -12.21 10.56
CA ARG A 208 -22.08 -12.42 9.11
C ARG A 208 -21.90 -11.09 8.41
N GLN A 209 -21.01 -11.06 7.43
CA GLN A 209 -20.69 -9.90 6.63
C GLN A 209 -20.97 -10.26 5.17
N ASP A 210 -21.69 -9.39 4.47
CA ASP A 210 -21.68 -9.43 3.02
C ASP A 210 -20.31 -8.95 2.54
N TRP A 211 -19.62 -9.80 1.80
CA TRP A 211 -18.29 -9.50 1.26
C TRP A 211 -18.32 -8.33 0.27
N GLY A 212 -19.44 -8.13 -0.44
CA GLY A 212 -19.60 -7.00 -1.35
C GLY A 212 -19.65 -5.67 -0.61
N ASP A 213 -20.46 -5.58 0.45
CA ASP A 213 -20.60 -4.37 1.26
C ASP A 213 -19.31 -4.01 2.01
N THR A 214 -18.60 -5.01 2.53
CA THR A 214 -17.33 -4.79 3.23
C THR A 214 -16.21 -4.35 2.31
N ALA A 215 -16.14 -4.89 1.08
CA ALA A 215 -15.21 -4.43 0.04
C ALA A 215 -15.46 -2.96 -0.34
N PHE A 216 -16.73 -2.58 -0.55
CA PHE A 216 -17.11 -1.20 -0.86
C PHE A 216 -16.73 -0.22 0.26
N LEU A 217 -17.04 -0.56 1.52
CA LEU A 217 -16.67 0.27 2.68
C LEU A 217 -15.15 0.41 2.80
N TYR A 218 -14.41 -0.66 2.53
CA TYR A 218 -12.95 -0.64 2.56
C TYR A 218 -12.37 0.27 1.48
N ASP A 219 -12.81 0.12 0.23
CA ASP A 219 -12.41 1.00 -0.87
C ASP A 219 -12.76 2.46 -0.59
N ASN A 220 -13.96 2.73 -0.06
CA ASN A 220 -14.38 4.08 0.29
C ASN A 220 -13.48 4.73 1.35
N TYR A 221 -13.15 3.99 2.42
CA TYR A 221 -12.28 4.49 3.50
C TYR A 221 -10.88 4.85 2.99
N PHE A 222 -10.33 4.06 2.07
CA PHE A 222 -9.01 4.31 1.48
C PHE A 222 -9.07 5.10 0.16
N LEU A 223 -10.19 5.77 -0.13
CA LEU A 223 -10.38 6.61 -1.31
C LEU A 223 -10.06 5.89 -2.63
N THR A 224 -10.35 4.59 -2.71
CA THR A 224 -10.11 3.76 -3.89
C THR A 224 -11.37 3.71 -4.77
N ARG A 225 -11.20 3.97 -6.07
CA ARG A 225 -12.26 3.92 -7.07
C ARG A 225 -12.01 2.79 -8.05
N ARG A 226 -13.03 1.95 -8.26
CA ARG A 226 -12.98 0.82 -9.18
C ARG A 226 -13.41 1.22 -10.60
N ARG A 227 -12.49 1.14 -11.56
CA ARG A 227 -12.72 1.31 -13.01
C ARG A 227 -11.56 0.70 -13.80
N SER A 228 -11.75 0.44 -15.09
CA SER A 228 -10.65 0.04 -15.96
C SER A 228 -9.52 1.08 -15.92
N VAL A 229 -8.29 0.57 -15.75
CA VAL A 229 -7.06 1.35 -15.61
C VAL A 229 -5.96 0.65 -16.38
N GLU A 230 -5.19 1.44 -17.12
CA GLU A 230 -4.03 0.94 -17.85
C GLU A 230 -2.86 0.69 -16.89
N ARG A 231 -2.00 -0.29 -17.18
CA ARG A 231 -0.84 -0.62 -16.34
C ARG A 231 0.04 0.61 -16.10
N ARG A 232 0.31 1.41 -17.14
CA ARG A 232 1.07 2.68 -17.03
C ARG A 232 0.41 3.70 -16.09
N GLN A 233 -0.92 3.76 -16.04
CA GLN A 233 -1.64 4.67 -15.15
C GLN A 233 -1.55 4.20 -13.70
N ALA A 234 -1.63 2.88 -13.44
CA ALA A 234 -1.41 2.32 -12.11
C ALA A 234 0.03 2.58 -11.63
N VAL A 235 1.04 2.38 -12.50
CA VAL A 235 2.45 2.68 -12.20
C VAL A 235 2.66 4.18 -11.97
N GLY A 236 2.05 5.06 -12.78
CA GLY A 236 2.13 6.50 -12.56
C GLY A 236 1.55 6.94 -11.20
N GLN A 237 0.42 6.37 -10.79
CA GLN A 237 -0.17 6.59 -9.46
C GLN A 237 0.74 6.08 -8.33
N LEU A 238 1.40 4.94 -8.54
CA LEU A 238 2.38 4.37 -7.60
C LEU A 238 3.59 5.30 -7.45
N LEU A 239 4.21 5.70 -8.55
CA LEU A 239 5.40 6.57 -8.56
C LEU A 239 5.14 7.90 -7.85
N ARG A 240 3.98 8.54 -8.09
CA ARG A 240 3.61 9.78 -7.38
C ARG A 240 3.54 9.58 -5.87
N ARG A 241 2.88 8.51 -5.42
CA ARG A 241 2.76 8.19 -3.98
C ARG A 241 4.11 7.85 -3.36
N LEU A 242 4.94 7.08 -4.05
CA LEU A 242 6.29 6.76 -3.58
C LEU A 242 7.18 8.00 -3.49
N GLY A 243 7.02 8.96 -4.43
CA GLY A 243 7.65 10.28 -4.33
C GLY A 243 7.20 11.02 -3.06
N ALA A 244 5.89 11.11 -2.84
CA ALA A 244 5.33 11.75 -1.64
C ALA A 244 5.80 11.09 -0.33
N ILE A 245 5.89 9.76 -0.30
CA ILE A 245 6.44 8.99 0.82
C ILE A 245 7.93 9.28 1.02
N SER A 246 8.69 9.41 -0.06
CA SER A 246 10.12 9.70 0.01
C SER A 246 10.37 11.10 0.58
N ASP A 247 9.58 12.09 0.16
CA ASP A 247 9.64 13.46 0.69
C ASP A 247 9.25 13.49 2.18
N ASP A 248 8.19 12.79 2.57
CA ASP A 248 7.78 12.64 3.97
C ASP A 248 8.87 12.00 4.83
N LEU A 249 9.46 10.89 4.38
CA LEU A 249 10.51 10.18 5.10
C LEU A 249 11.81 11.00 5.20
N ALA A 250 12.13 11.81 4.20
CA ALA A 250 13.31 12.68 4.21
C ALA A 250 13.19 13.79 5.27
N VAL A 251 11.98 14.29 5.51
CA VAL A 251 11.70 15.34 6.49
C VAL A 251 11.49 14.77 7.90
N HIS A 252 10.60 13.77 8.03
CA HIS A 252 10.07 13.33 9.32
C HIS A 252 10.69 12.02 9.84
N GLY A 253 11.46 11.31 8.99
CA GLY A 253 11.94 9.96 9.28
C GLY A 253 10.80 8.94 9.43
N LEU A 254 11.12 7.65 9.64
CA LEU A 254 10.08 6.64 9.82
C LEU A 254 9.31 6.82 11.14
N TYR A 255 10.00 7.17 12.21
CA TYR A 255 9.42 7.34 13.55
C TYR A 255 9.70 8.76 14.03
N PRO A 256 8.74 9.69 13.97
CA PRO A 256 8.87 11.00 14.59
C PRO A 256 9.19 10.87 16.08
N ALA A 257 9.89 11.85 16.67
CA ALA A 257 10.54 11.76 17.99
C ALA A 257 9.64 11.27 19.16
N ASP A 258 8.32 11.35 19.04
CA ASP A 258 7.34 10.91 20.05
C ASP A 258 6.72 9.53 19.78
N THR A 259 7.08 8.88 18.68
CA THR A 259 6.65 7.52 18.36
C THR A 259 7.67 6.53 18.91
N GLY A 260 7.54 6.18 20.20
CA GLY A 260 8.48 5.29 20.89
C GLY A 260 8.85 4.06 20.04
N ARG A 261 10.06 4.08 19.47
CA ARG A 261 10.65 2.94 18.77
C ARG A 261 10.89 1.87 19.81
N ALA A 262 10.01 0.88 19.89
CA ALA A 262 10.11 -0.12 20.95
C ALA A 262 11.43 -0.92 20.80
N GLU A 263 12.22 -0.90 21.87
CA GLU A 263 13.66 -1.24 21.88
C GLU A 263 13.98 -2.71 21.59
N ALA A 264 13.06 -3.63 21.88
CA ALA A 264 13.16 -5.04 21.53
C ALA A 264 12.46 -5.32 20.20
N ALA A 265 13.15 -5.14 19.08
CA ALA A 265 12.62 -5.41 17.75
C ALA A 265 13.21 -6.71 17.19
N ASP A 266 12.35 -7.55 16.60
CA ASP A 266 12.76 -8.65 15.71
C ASP A 266 13.83 -8.12 14.72
N PRO A 267 15.01 -8.77 14.60
CA PRO A 267 16.08 -8.32 13.72
C PRO A 267 15.64 -8.15 12.26
N VAL A 268 14.71 -8.99 11.79
CA VAL A 268 14.15 -8.91 10.44
C VAL A 268 13.35 -7.63 10.28
N VAL A 269 12.46 -7.34 11.24
CA VAL A 269 11.66 -6.11 11.22
C VAL A 269 12.55 -4.88 11.29
N ARG A 270 13.55 -4.89 12.17
CA ARG A 270 14.53 -3.79 12.30
C ARG A 270 15.30 -3.54 11.01
N SER A 271 15.69 -4.60 10.30
CA SER A 271 16.35 -4.50 8.99
C SER A 271 15.46 -3.76 7.99
N ILE A 272 14.17 -4.09 7.94
CA ILE A 272 13.22 -3.42 7.03
C ILE A 272 12.94 -1.99 7.47
N GLU A 273 12.75 -1.72 8.77
CA GLU A 273 12.60 -0.35 9.30
C GLU A 273 13.72 0.58 8.83
N ASN A 274 14.96 0.11 8.91
CA ASN A 274 16.14 0.89 8.50
C ASN A 274 16.21 1.10 6.98
N ARG A 275 15.45 0.32 6.20
CA ARG A 275 15.49 0.32 4.74
C ARG A 275 14.19 0.84 4.11
N VAL A 276 13.19 1.29 4.86
CA VAL A 276 11.90 1.75 4.30
C VAL A 276 12.10 2.79 3.19
N ALA A 277 12.94 3.80 3.42
CA ALA A 277 13.23 4.83 2.42
C ALA A 277 14.05 4.32 1.22
N GLU A 278 14.93 3.33 1.43
CA GLU A 278 15.68 2.67 0.35
C GLU A 278 14.74 1.82 -0.51
N LEU A 279 13.87 1.03 0.12
CA LEU A 279 12.90 0.17 -0.57
C LEU A 279 11.89 0.99 -1.38
N ALA A 280 11.43 2.14 -0.85
CA ALA A 280 10.58 3.06 -1.60
C ALA A 280 11.30 3.62 -2.85
N ARG A 281 12.56 4.05 -2.72
CA ARG A 281 13.37 4.51 -3.86
C ARG A 281 13.69 3.41 -4.86
N GLY A 282 14.00 2.20 -4.39
CA GLY A 282 14.25 1.05 -5.26
C GLY A 282 13.02 0.67 -6.08
N LEU A 283 11.81 0.82 -5.53
CA LEU A 283 10.57 0.70 -6.30
C LEU A 283 10.43 1.81 -7.35
N ILE A 284 10.74 3.06 -7.02
CA ILE A 284 10.73 4.17 -7.99
C ILE A 284 11.66 3.88 -9.15
N GLU A 285 12.91 3.50 -8.87
CA GLU A 285 13.93 3.20 -9.87
C GLU A 285 13.51 2.05 -10.77
N ALA A 286 13.06 0.93 -10.18
CA ALA A 286 12.60 -0.23 -10.95
C ALA A 286 11.41 0.10 -11.86
N MET A 287 10.39 0.78 -11.31
CA MET A 287 9.18 1.10 -12.06
C MET A 287 9.41 2.18 -13.13
N SER A 288 10.39 3.08 -12.92
CA SER A 288 10.77 4.09 -13.90
C SER A 288 11.65 3.52 -15.02
N ALA A 289 12.39 2.44 -14.77
CA ALA A 289 13.15 1.74 -15.80
C ALA A 289 12.24 0.87 -16.69
N ASP A 290 11.24 0.22 -16.09
CA ASP A 290 10.28 -0.64 -16.81
C ASP A 290 9.29 0.14 -17.66
N ALA A 291 9.00 1.38 -17.28
CA ALA A 291 8.11 2.23 -18.01
C ALA A 291 8.92 3.30 -18.73
N THR A 292 8.90 3.29 -20.06
CA THR A 292 9.43 4.32 -20.94
C THR A 292 8.70 5.66 -20.72
N PHE A 293 8.85 6.26 -19.53
CA PHE A 293 8.29 7.54 -19.13
C PHE A 293 9.32 8.62 -19.46
N THR A 294 9.09 9.38 -20.53
CA THR A 294 9.53 10.77 -20.56
C THR A 294 8.63 11.55 -19.63
N TYR A 295 9.07 11.76 -18.39
CA TYR A 295 8.45 12.69 -17.47
C TYR A 295 8.90 14.10 -17.87
N THR A 296 8.11 14.80 -18.70
CA THR A 296 8.23 16.26 -18.79
C THR A 296 7.57 16.86 -17.56
N ALA A 297 8.42 17.37 -16.66
CA ALA A 297 8.04 18.13 -15.48
C ALA A 297 7.28 19.41 -15.85
#